data_AF-A0A2H9YS30-F1
#
_entry.id   AF-A0A2H9YS30-F1
#
_cell.length_a   1.000
_cell.length_b   1.000
_cell.length_c   1.000
_cell.angle_alpha   90.00
_cell.angle_beta   90.00
_cell.angle_gamma   90.00
#
_symmetry.space_group_name_H-M   'P 1'
#
loop_
_entity.id
_entity.type
_entity.pdbx_description
1 polymer ?
#
loop_
_entity_poly.entity_id
_entity_poly.type
_entity_poly.pdbx_seq_one_letter_code
_entity_poly.pdbx_strand_id
1 'polypeptide(L)' 'MSKACLVKVSEFIKRVYGEDGTPPARQTIVRQCQLGRLPAEQKGKLWYINWNVYQKQTGNDLVDKVLGN' A
#
# COMPACT_ATOMS: atom_id res chain seq x y z
N MET A 1 12.89 -12.86 -11.01
CA MET A 1 12.23 -12.41 -9.77
C MET A 1 12.21 -10.89 -9.74
N SER A 2 11.03 -10.26 -9.75
CA SER A 2 10.91 -8.80 -9.66
C SER A 2 11.32 -8.36 -8.25
N LYS A 3 12.34 -7.50 -8.14
CA LYS A 3 12.88 -6.97 -6.87
C LYS A 3 11.73 -6.37 -6.05
N ALA A 4 11.50 -6.85 -4.83
CA ALA A 4 10.44 -6.31 -3.96
C ALA A 4 10.73 -4.84 -3.64
N CYS A 5 9.91 -3.93 -4.19
CA CYS A 5 10.01 -2.50 -3.90
C CYS A 5 9.33 -2.24 -2.55
N LEU A 6 10.12 -2.14 -1.48
CA LEU A 6 9.63 -1.84 -0.15
C LEU A 6 9.60 -0.33 0.07
N VAL A 7 8.41 0.23 0.27
CA VAL A 7 8.21 1.66 0.54
C VAL A 7 7.79 1.90 1.99
N LYS A 8 8.33 2.96 2.60
CA LYS A 8 7.92 3.36 3.97
C LYS A 8 6.44 3.72 3.98
N VAL A 9 5.76 3.51 5.11
CA VAL A 9 4.36 3.92 5.30
C VAL A 9 4.12 5.41 4.95
N SER A 10 5.05 6.31 5.27
CA SER A 10 4.93 7.73 4.91
C SER A 10 4.93 7.96 3.39
N GLU A 11 5.75 7.23 2.66
CA GLU A 11 5.83 7.30 1.20
C GLU A 11 4.59 6.66 0.56
N PHE A 12 4.12 5.54 1.10
CA PHE A 12 2.87 4.91 0.70
C PHE A 12 1.68 5.88 0.83
N ILE A 13 1.58 6.59 1.95
CA ILE A 13 0.52 7.59 2.17
C ILE A 13 0.56 8.66 1.08
N LYS A 14 1.74 9.23 0.79
CA LYS A 14 1.90 10.24 -0.27
C LYS A 14 1.48 9.71 -1.64
N ARG A 15 1.90 8.49 -2.00
CA ARG A 15 1.59 7.89 -3.30
C ARG A 15 0.13 7.55 -3.50
N VAL A 16 -0.55 7.08 -2.45
CA VAL A 16 -1.94 6.58 -2.56
C VAL A 16 -2.95 7.71 -2.38
N TYR A 17 -2.68 8.67 -1.51
CA TYR A 17 -3.64 9.72 -1.16
C TYR A 17 -3.26 11.08 -1.77
N GLY A 18 -2.03 11.28 -2.24
CA GLY A 18 -1.56 12.59 -2.73
C GLY A 18 -1.24 13.56 -1.58
N GLU A 19 -0.74 14.75 -1.92
CA GLU A 19 -0.44 15.81 -0.94
C GLU A 19 -1.71 16.50 -0.41
N ASP A 20 -2.76 16.62 -1.25
CA ASP A 20 -4.05 17.23 -0.89
C ASP A 20 -5.12 16.22 -0.44
N GLY A 21 -4.77 14.94 -0.36
CA GLY A 21 -5.72 13.90 0.04
C GLY A 21 -6.04 13.91 1.53
N THR A 22 -7.02 13.09 1.90
CA THR A 22 -7.38 12.83 3.31
C THR A 22 -6.93 11.43 3.71
N PRO A 23 -5.61 11.19 3.93
CA PRO A 23 -5.14 9.88 4.30
C PRO A 23 -5.64 9.50 5.70
N PRO A 24 -5.87 8.19 5.95
CA PRO A 24 -6.05 7.72 7.31
C PRO A 24 -4.79 8.00 8.13
N ALA A 25 -4.96 8.15 9.44
CA ALA A 25 -3.84 8.32 10.36
C ALA A 25 -2.79 7.21 10.18
N ARG A 26 -1.51 7.54 10.35
CA ARG A 26 -0.40 6.59 10.17
C ARG A 26 -0.60 5.29 10.98
N GLN A 27 -1.11 5.40 12.20
CA GLN A 27 -1.39 4.26 13.07
C GLN A 27 -2.44 3.32 12.45
N THR A 28 -3.45 3.86 11.77
CA THR A 28 -4.43 3.07 11.03
C THR A 28 -3.76 2.25 9.95
N ILE A 29 -2.86 2.83 9.15
CA ILE A 29 -2.10 2.10 8.12
C ILE A 29 -1.24 1.00 8.76
N VAL A 30 -0.52 1.32 9.83
CA VAL A 30 0.29 0.31 10.57
C VAL A 30 -0.59 -0.84 11.08
N ARG A 31 -1.78 -0.54 11.60
CA ARG A 31 -2.74 -1.57 12.01
C ARG A 31 -3.20 -2.43 10.84
N GLN A 32 -3.44 -1.85 9.66
CA GLN A 32 -3.76 -2.63 8.46
C GLN A 32 -2.62 -3.59 8.08
N CYS A 33 -1.35 -3.15 8.22
CA CYS A 33 -0.19 -4.02 8.01
C CYS A 33 -0.14 -5.17 9.03
N GLN A 34 -0.35 -4.87 10.31
CA GLN A 34 -0.39 -5.88 11.39
C GLN A 34 -1.50 -6.91 11.19
N LEU A 35 -2.66 -6.48 10.69
CA LEU A 35 -3.80 -7.34 10.39
C LEU A 35 -3.65 -8.12 9.06
N GLY A 36 -2.53 -7.95 8.34
CA GLY A 36 -2.31 -8.59 7.03
C GLY A 36 -3.21 -8.06 5.91
N ARG A 37 -3.87 -6.91 6.11
CA ARG A 37 -4.77 -6.29 5.12
C ARG A 37 -4.02 -5.47 4.07
N LEU A 38 -2.80 -5.05 4.38
CA LEU A 38 -1.86 -4.49 3.42
C LEU A 38 -0.68 -5.44 3.24
N PRO A 39 -0.21 -5.66 2.00
CA PRO A 39 0.98 -6.46 1.78
C PRO A 39 2.20 -5.69 2.28
N ALA A 40 2.71 -6.09 3.44
CA ALA A 40 3.76 -5.35 4.14
C ALA A 40 4.72 -6.29 4.88
N GLU A 41 5.93 -5.79 5.10
CA GLU A 41 6.96 -6.44 5.90
C GLU A 41 7.35 -5.53 7.07
N GLN A 42 7.52 -6.11 8.26
CA GLN A 42 8.09 -5.41 9.39
C GLN A 42 9.61 -5.60 9.40
N LYS A 43 10.36 -4.50 9.41
CA LYS A 43 11.82 -4.50 9.58
C LYS A 43 12.17 -3.69 10.81
N GLY A 44 12.58 -4.40 11.87
CA GLY A 44 12.73 -3.82 13.21
C GLY A 44 11.40 -3.27 13.73
N LYS A 45 11.36 -1.97 14.04
CA LYS A 45 10.14 -1.29 14.54
C LYS A 45 9.31 -0.63 13.44
N LEU A 46 9.77 -0.67 12.19
CA LEU A 46 9.13 0.03 11.07
C LEU A 46 8.44 -0.96 10.12
N TRP A 47 7.31 -0.52 9.60
CA TRP A 47 6.57 -1.23 8.56
C TRP A 47 6.88 -0.66 7.18
N TYR A 48 7.00 -1.55 6.21
CA TYR A 48 7.26 -1.23 4.81
C TYR A 48 6.23 -1.95 3.94
N ILE A 49 5.56 -1.22 3.05
CA ILE A 49 4.59 -1.80 2.12
C ILE A 49 5.37 -2.41 0.96
N ASN A 50 5.00 -3.63 0.56
CA ASN A 50 5.46 -4.23 -0.67
C ASN A 50 4.69 -3.61 -1.84
N TRP A 51 5.28 -2.59 -2.45
CA TRP A 51 4.64 -1.77 -3.47
C TRP A 51 4.21 -2.58 -4.69
N ASN A 52 5.05 -3.52 -5.13
CA ASN A 52 4.74 -4.34 -6.30
C ASN A 52 3.53 -5.25 -6.05
N VAL A 53 3.40 -5.82 -4.84
CA VAL A 53 2.25 -6.66 -4.48
C VAL A 53 1.00 -5.79 -4.34
N TYR A 54 1.11 -4.65 -3.67
CA TYR A 54 0.01 -3.69 -3.53
C TYR A 54 -0.52 -3.24 -4.89
N GLN A 55 0.36 -2.83 -5.82
CA GLN A 55 -0.04 -2.41 -7.16
C GLN A 55 -0.72 -3.53 -7.95
N LYS A 56 -0.32 -4.79 -7.76
CA LYS A 56 -1.00 -5.92 -8.42
C LYS A 56 -2.39 -6.18 -7.83
N GLN A 57 -2.54 -6.07 -6.51
CA GLN A 57 -3.84 -6.22 -5.84
C GLN A 57 -4.80 -5.10 -6.25
N THR A 58 -4.38 -3.84 -6.13
CA THR A 58 -5.21 -2.67 -6.43
C THR A 58 -5.37 -2.43 -7.93
N GLY A 59 -4.37 -2.81 -8.74
CA GLY A 59 -4.42 -2.70 -10.19
C GLY A 59 -5.42 -3.66 -10.83
N ASN A 60 -5.65 -4.84 -10.24
CA ASN A 60 -6.72 -5.73 -10.69
C ASN A 60 -8.10 -5.11 -10.41
N ASP A 61 -8.32 -4.58 -9.20
CA ASP A 61 -9.61 -4.00 -8.80
C ASP A 61 -9.99 -2.70 -9.55
N LEU A 62 -9.01 -1.92 -10.02
CA LEU A 62 -9.25 -0.68 -10.77
C LEU A 62 -9.38 -0.93 -12.29
N VAL A 63 -8.69 -1.91 -12.85
CA VAL A 63 -8.78 -2.23 -14.29
C VAL A 63 -10.07 -3.01 -14.59
N ASP A 64 -10.52 -3.90 -13.69
CA ASP A 64 -11.80 -4.62 -13.86
C ASP A 64 -13.03 -3.69 -13.83
N LYS A 65 -12.92 -2.49 -13.25
CA LYS A 65 -13.99 -1.47 -13.27
C LYS A 65 -13.99 -0.56 -14.49
N VAL A 66 -12.94 -0.56 -15.31
CA VAL A 66 -12.81 0.31 -16.50
C VAL A 66 -12.95 -0.50 -17.79
N LEU A 67 -12.80 -1.83 -17.75
CA LEU A 67 -12.99 -2.71 -18.92
C LEU A 67 -14.28 -3.56 -18.85
N GLY A 68 -15.12 -3.34 -17.84
CA GLY A 68 -16.45 -3.94 -17.74
C GLY A 68 -17.54 -3.05 -18.33
N ASN A 69 -17.80 -3.25 -19.64
CA ASN A 69 -18.82 -2.65 -20.53
C ASN A 69 -18.55 -1.26 -21.13
#